data_AF-A0A382XY87-F1
#
_entry.id   AF-A0A382XY87-F1
#
_cell.length_a   1.000
_cell.length_b   1.000
_cell.length_c   1.000
_cell.angle_alpha   90.00
_cell.angle_beta   90.00
_cell.angle_gamma   90.00
#
_symmetry.space_group_name_H-M   'P 1'
#
loop_
_entity.id
_entity.type
_entity.pdbx_description
1 polymer ?
#
loop_
_entity_poly.entity_id
_entity_poly.type
_entity_poly.pdbx_seq_one_letter_code
_entity_poly.pdbx_strand_id
1 'polypeptide(L)'
;EFIDHAMVYTLLHHTDPAYPIALCRHDAMTIPANRDAVNGYREARSGPVFWRSSGQLNMRYTSRRQHIIWRDDPLTREAVAALGEILSERSDLILRRRLKPGEGILCNNVLHRRDAFDNTLLESSNRLFYRGRFHDSLISQPASGQRACARVQ
;
A
#
# COMPACT_ATOMS: atom_id res chain seq x y z
N GLU A 1 10.50 -7.29 -0.19
CA GLU A 1 10.71 -5.93 0.33
C GLU A 1 9.46 -5.45 1.03
N PHE A 2 9.62 -4.72 2.14
CA PHE A 2 8.54 -4.20 2.96
C PHE A 2 8.87 -2.77 3.39
N ILE A 3 7.85 -1.91 3.47
CA ILE A 3 7.99 -0.56 4.00
C ILE A 3 6.77 -0.22 4.85
N ASP A 4 7.02 0.43 5.99
CA ASP A 4 5.97 0.86 6.91
C ASP A 4 5.22 2.08 6.34
N HIS A 5 3.89 1.99 6.32
CA HIS A 5 3.03 3.05 5.79
C HIS A 5 3.11 4.35 6.60
N ALA A 6 3.39 4.30 7.90
CA ALA A 6 3.59 5.47 8.75
C ALA A 6 4.86 6.22 8.36
N MET A 7 5.94 5.51 8.01
CA MET A 7 7.16 6.15 7.53
C MET A 7 6.93 6.86 6.20
N VAL A 8 6.22 6.21 5.26
CA VAL A 8 5.85 6.84 3.98
C VAL A 8 4.99 8.09 4.20
N TYR A 9 3.98 8.00 5.07
CA TYR A 9 3.12 9.14 5.41
C TYR A 9 3.91 10.31 6.01
N THR A 10 4.79 10.03 6.96
CA THR A 10 5.64 11.05 7.60
C THR A 10 6.60 11.70 6.61
N LEU A 11 7.20 10.93 5.70
CA LEU A 11 8.07 11.48 4.66
C LEU A 11 7.31 12.39 3.71
N LEU A 12 6.12 11.99 3.25
CA LEU A 12 5.27 12.84 2.43
C LEU A 12 4.94 14.15 3.15
N HIS A 13 4.59 14.06 4.43
CA HIS A 13 4.29 15.24 5.25
C HIS A 13 5.50 16.18 5.40
N HIS A 14 6.71 15.63 5.51
CA HIS A 14 7.94 16.43 5.55
C HIS A 14 8.26 17.08 4.20
N THR A 15 7.94 16.43 3.08
CA THR A 15 8.09 17.03 1.74
C THR A 15 7.10 18.18 1.56
N ASP A 16 5.82 17.93 1.82
CA ASP A 16 4.78 18.96 1.87
C ASP A 16 3.61 18.45 2.75
N PRO A 17 3.21 19.19 3.80
CA PRO A 17 2.09 18.83 4.65
C PRO A 17 0.76 18.58 3.91
N ALA A 18 0.56 19.18 2.73
CA ALA A 18 -0.63 19.04 1.91
C ALA A 18 -0.70 17.71 1.13
N TYR A 19 0.44 17.04 0.88
CA TYR A 19 0.49 15.78 0.15
C TYR A 19 -0.27 14.62 0.82
N PRO A 20 -0.02 14.29 2.10
CA PRO A 20 -0.79 13.25 2.75
C PRO A 20 -2.28 13.61 2.83
N ILE A 21 -2.64 14.89 2.94
CA ILE A 21 -4.03 15.35 2.95
C ILE A 21 -4.71 15.05 1.61
N ALA A 22 -4.05 15.36 0.50
CA ALA A 22 -4.55 15.05 -0.85
C ALA A 22 -4.74 13.54 -1.05
N LEU A 23 -3.80 12.73 -0.54
CA LEU A 23 -3.84 11.28 -0.61
C LEU A 23 -4.82 10.63 0.38
N CYS A 24 -5.32 11.36 1.38
CA CYS A 24 -6.40 10.94 2.27
C CYS A 24 -7.80 11.22 1.71
N ARG A 25 -7.93 11.91 0.56
CA ARG A 25 -9.24 12.18 -0.04
C ARG A 25 -9.92 10.88 -0.49
N HIS A 26 -11.23 10.78 -0.26
CA HIS A 26 -12.05 9.61 -0.59
C HIS A 26 -12.08 9.25 -2.09
N ASP A 27 -11.63 10.13 -2.96
CA ASP A 27 -11.61 9.99 -4.42
C ASP A 27 -10.17 10.05 -4.98
N ALA A 28 -9.14 10.07 -4.12
CA ALA A 28 -7.74 10.26 -4.54
C ALA A 28 -7.28 9.21 -5.55
N MET A 29 -7.68 7.95 -5.36
CA MET A 29 -7.29 6.82 -6.19
C MET A 29 -8.51 5.98 -6.59
N THR A 30 -8.63 5.69 -7.88
CA THR A 30 -9.70 4.85 -8.42
C THR A 30 -9.12 3.64 -9.14
N ILE A 31 -9.56 2.46 -8.75
CA ILE A 31 -9.30 1.21 -9.47
C ILE A 31 -10.45 1.05 -10.48
N PRO A 32 -10.21 1.07 -11.81
CA PRO A 32 -11.26 0.94 -12.82
C PRO A 32 -12.05 -0.35 -12.67
N ALA A 33 -13.22 -0.43 -13.30
CA ALA A 33 -13.98 -1.67 -13.36
C ALA A 33 -13.16 -2.77 -14.05
N ASN A 34 -13.33 -4.02 -13.62
CA ASN A 34 -12.73 -5.19 -14.26
C ASN A 34 -13.84 -6.17 -14.65
N ARG A 35 -14.05 -6.34 -15.96
CA ARG A 35 -15.05 -7.25 -16.53
C ARG A 35 -14.63 -8.72 -16.46
N ASP A 36 -13.32 -8.97 -16.45
CA ASP A 36 -12.73 -10.31 -16.46
C ASP A 36 -12.21 -10.71 -15.07
N ALA A 37 -12.77 -10.14 -14.00
CA ALA A 37 -12.34 -10.54 -12.67
C ALA A 37 -12.79 -11.98 -12.39
N VAL A 38 -11.95 -12.75 -11.69
CA VAL A 38 -12.13 -14.19 -11.43
C VAL A 38 -13.49 -14.52 -10.77
N ASN A 39 -14.09 -13.56 -10.07
CA ASN A 39 -15.37 -13.73 -9.38
C ASN A 39 -16.53 -12.97 -10.08
N GLY A 40 -16.40 -12.69 -11.39
CA GLY A 40 -17.36 -11.91 -12.17
C GLY A 40 -17.03 -10.42 -12.21
N TYR A 41 -17.94 -9.63 -12.80
CA TYR A 41 -17.77 -8.19 -12.98
C TYR A 41 -17.49 -7.46 -11.65
N ARG A 42 -16.37 -6.74 -11.60
CA ARG A 42 -16.03 -5.84 -10.49
C ARG A 42 -16.19 -4.40 -10.94
N GLU A 43 -17.07 -3.65 -10.29
CA GLU A 43 -17.22 -2.21 -10.52
C GLU A 43 -15.94 -1.42 -10.18
N ALA A 44 -15.90 -0.17 -10.67
CA ALA A 44 -14.85 0.76 -10.30
C ALA A 44 -14.90 1.03 -8.79
N ARG A 45 -13.72 1.18 -8.16
CA ARG A 45 -13.60 1.42 -6.72
C ARG A 45 -12.69 2.60 -6.45
N SER A 46 -13.27 3.69 -6.02
CA SER A 46 -12.57 4.89 -5.55
C SER A 46 -12.25 4.78 -4.04
N GLY A 47 -11.43 5.69 -3.53
CA GLY A 47 -11.03 5.72 -2.13
C GLY A 47 -9.69 6.46 -1.91
N PRO A 48 -9.29 6.61 -0.64
CA PRO A 48 -8.03 7.26 -0.30
C PRO A 48 -6.83 6.31 -0.42
N VAL A 49 -5.63 6.84 -0.63
CA VAL A 49 -4.38 6.06 -0.50
C VAL A 49 -4.11 5.77 0.97
N PHE A 50 -4.30 6.76 1.85
CA PHE A 50 -4.12 6.63 3.29
C PHE A 50 -5.45 6.82 4.02
N TRP A 51 -5.74 5.98 5.01
CA TRP A 51 -6.90 6.17 5.89
C TRP A 51 -6.60 5.68 7.30
N ARG A 52 -7.40 6.13 8.26
CA ARG A 52 -7.37 5.59 9.61
C ARG A 52 -8.59 4.70 9.85
N SER A 53 -8.36 3.54 10.44
CA SER A 53 -9.40 2.63 10.91
C SER A 53 -8.94 2.03 12.24
N SER A 54 -9.82 2.01 13.24
CA SER A 54 -9.53 1.46 14.58
C SER A 54 -8.23 2.01 15.18
N GLY A 55 -8.00 3.32 15.06
CA GLY A 55 -6.79 3.99 15.56
C GLY A 55 -5.51 3.78 14.73
N GLN A 56 -5.54 2.93 13.69
CA GLN A 56 -4.36 2.60 12.88
C GLN A 56 -4.37 3.31 11.53
N LEU A 57 -3.22 3.84 11.14
CA LEU A 57 -3.00 4.28 9.76
C LEU A 57 -2.94 3.04 8.87
N ASN A 58 -3.60 3.11 7.73
CA ASN A 58 -3.62 2.09 6.71
C ASN A 58 -3.26 2.73 5.37
N MET A 59 -2.74 1.92 4.46
CA MET A 59 -2.36 2.35 3.12
C MET A 59 -2.83 1.35 2.06
N ARG A 60 -3.24 1.88 0.91
CA ARG A 60 -3.47 1.12 -0.31
C ARG A 60 -2.75 1.82 -1.44
N TYR A 61 -1.94 1.07 -2.16
CA TYR A 61 -1.16 1.60 -3.26
C TYR A 61 -0.76 0.46 -4.19
N THR A 62 -0.61 0.78 -5.47
CA THR A 62 -0.01 -0.11 -6.45
C THR A 62 0.84 0.71 -7.40
N SER A 63 2.04 0.21 -7.68
CA SER A 63 2.93 0.80 -8.70
C SER A 63 2.50 0.47 -10.13
N ARG A 64 1.47 -0.37 -10.30
CA ARG A 64 0.92 -0.73 -11.62
C ARG A 64 0.09 0.44 -12.18
N ARG A 65 0.78 1.38 -12.84
CA ARG A 65 0.20 2.62 -13.41
C ARG A 65 -1.01 2.39 -14.32
N GLN A 66 -1.02 1.31 -15.08
CA GLN A 66 -2.05 1.01 -16.09
C GLN A 66 -3.43 0.67 -15.49
N HIS A 67 -3.53 0.50 -14.17
CA HIS A 67 -4.75 0.05 -13.51
C HIS A 67 -5.26 1.02 -12.45
N ILE A 68 -4.80 2.27 -12.48
CA ILE A 68 -5.20 3.30 -11.51
C ILE A 68 -5.52 4.61 -12.24
N ILE A 69 -6.65 5.18 -11.89
CA ILE A 69 -7.03 6.55 -12.24
C ILE A 69 -6.83 7.39 -10.98
N TRP A 70 -5.97 8.39 -11.06
CA TRP A 70 -5.77 9.36 -9.98
C TRP A 70 -6.77 10.50 -10.12
N ARG A 71 -7.13 11.12 -9.00
CA ARG A 71 -7.88 12.37 -9.03
C ARG A 71 -7.11 13.42 -9.82
N ASP A 72 -7.80 14.10 -10.74
CA ASP A 72 -7.19 15.04 -11.67
C ASP A 72 -7.14 16.46 -11.06
N ASP A 73 -6.25 16.65 -10.09
CA ASP A 73 -5.88 17.97 -9.60
C ASP A 73 -4.36 18.09 -9.41
N PRO A 74 -3.80 19.33 -9.48
CA PRO A 74 -2.36 19.54 -9.35
C PRO A 74 -1.77 18.91 -8.09
N LEU A 75 -2.40 19.14 -6.94
CA LEU A 75 -1.89 18.67 -5.64
C LEU A 75 -1.87 17.14 -5.55
N THR A 76 -2.90 16.44 -6.04
CA THR A 76 -2.87 14.97 -6.06
C THR A 76 -1.79 14.43 -7.00
N ARG A 77 -1.56 15.07 -8.16
CA ARG A 77 -0.49 14.64 -9.09
C ARG A 77 0.91 14.82 -8.47
N GLU A 78 1.16 15.94 -7.83
CA GLU A 78 2.41 16.22 -7.10
C GLU A 78 2.61 15.21 -5.96
N ALA A 79 1.59 14.97 -5.14
CA ALA A 79 1.65 14.01 -4.04
C ALA A 79 1.91 12.57 -4.52
N VAL A 80 1.33 12.16 -5.65
CA VAL A 80 1.56 10.84 -6.27
C VAL A 80 2.98 10.72 -6.82
N ALA A 81 3.52 11.80 -7.39
CA ALA A 81 4.91 11.84 -7.86
C ALA A 81 5.89 11.69 -6.69
N ALA A 82 5.71 12.50 -5.63
CA ALA A 82 6.52 12.41 -4.40
C ALA A 82 6.42 11.04 -3.74
N LEU A 83 5.22 10.43 -3.70
CA LEU A 83 5.05 9.05 -3.23
C LEU A 83 5.85 8.06 -4.07
N GLY A 84 5.87 8.24 -5.39
CA GLY A 84 6.68 7.42 -6.30
C GLY A 84 8.17 7.53 -5.99
N GLU A 85 8.69 8.74 -5.85
CA GLU A 85 10.10 9.03 -5.53
C GLU A 85 10.52 8.43 -4.18
N ILE A 86 9.71 8.61 -3.13
CA ILE A 86 9.95 8.01 -1.81
C ILE A 86 10.09 6.48 -1.93
N LEU A 87 9.21 5.84 -2.70
CA LEU A 87 9.20 4.39 -2.87
C LEU A 87 10.34 3.87 -3.79
N SER A 88 10.89 4.70 -4.67
CA SER A 88 12.02 4.31 -5.53
C SER A 88 13.38 4.60 -4.93
N GLU A 89 13.55 5.72 -4.23
CA GLU A 89 14.86 6.24 -3.83
C GLU A 89 15.27 5.86 -2.39
N ARG A 90 14.30 5.69 -1.49
CA ARG A 90 14.57 5.51 -0.05
C ARG A 90 14.76 4.04 0.33
N SER A 91 15.84 3.49 -0.20
CA SER A 91 16.23 2.09 -0.03
C SER A 91 16.63 1.70 1.40
N ASP A 92 16.95 2.68 2.24
CA ASP A 92 17.36 2.54 3.65
C ASP A 92 16.20 2.18 4.58
N LEU A 93 14.98 2.59 4.21
CA LEU A 93 13.76 2.31 4.97
C LEU A 93 13.06 1.02 4.53
N ILE A 94 13.55 0.41 3.44
CA ILE A 94 12.98 -0.80 2.87
C ILE A 94 13.62 -2.02 3.55
N LEU A 95 12.82 -2.79 4.27
CA LEU A 95 13.23 -4.09 4.78
C LEU A 95 13.28 -5.11 3.65
N ARG A 96 14.48 -5.59 3.34
CA ARG A 96 14.72 -6.65 2.34
C ARG A 96 14.98 -7.98 3.04
N ARG A 97 14.17 -9.00 2.73
CA ARG A 97 14.32 -10.35 3.29
C ARG A 97 14.16 -11.41 2.20
N ARG A 98 15.21 -12.21 2.00
CA ARG A 98 15.13 -13.49 1.30
C ARG A 98 14.74 -14.58 2.30
N LEU A 99 13.50 -15.05 2.21
CA LEU A 99 12.97 -16.09 3.09
C LEU A 99 13.63 -17.44 2.79
N LYS A 100 14.01 -18.18 3.85
CA LYS A 100 14.48 -19.57 3.83
C LYS A 100 13.30 -20.56 3.96
N PRO A 101 13.48 -21.86 3.65
CA PRO A 101 12.47 -22.88 3.94
C PRO A 101 12.05 -22.84 5.41
N GLY A 102 10.74 -22.92 5.67
CA GLY A 102 10.17 -22.83 7.02
C GLY A 102 9.96 -21.42 7.55
N GLU A 103 10.46 -20.37 6.87
CA GLU A 103 10.22 -18.99 7.28
C GLU A 103 8.94 -18.41 6.66
N GLY A 104 8.26 -17.55 7.42
CA GLY A 104 7.09 -16.81 6.99
C GLY A 104 7.19 -15.34 7.39
N ILE A 105 6.26 -14.53 6.89
CA ILE A 105 6.13 -13.12 7.26
C ILE A 105 4.69 -12.89 7.69
N LEU A 106 4.54 -12.25 8.83
CA LEU A 106 3.27 -11.78 9.37
C LEU A 106 3.34 -10.26 9.43
N CYS A 107 2.36 -9.56 8.85
CA CYS A 107 2.35 -8.10 8.79
C CYS A 107 0.94 -7.53 8.72
N ASN A 108 0.77 -6.28 9.16
CA ASN A 108 -0.49 -5.53 9.08
C ASN A 108 -0.72 -4.96 7.67
N ASN A 109 -0.69 -5.83 6.65
CA ASN A 109 -0.90 -5.46 5.25
C ASN A 109 -0.02 -4.27 4.79
N VAL A 110 1.23 -4.23 5.25
CA VAL A 110 2.19 -3.19 4.86
C VAL A 110 2.49 -3.28 3.36
N LEU A 111 2.89 -2.15 2.78
CA LEU A 111 3.27 -2.12 1.37
C LEU A 111 4.47 -3.05 1.16
N HIS A 112 4.36 -3.92 0.16
CA HIS A 112 5.37 -4.92 -0.12
C HIS A 112 5.55 -5.15 -1.62
N ARG A 113 6.79 -5.48 -1.98
CA ARG A 113 7.19 -5.91 -3.32
C ARG A 113 7.92 -7.25 -3.20
N ARG A 114 7.71 -8.11 -4.19
CA ARG A 114 8.50 -9.33 -4.38
C ARG A 114 9.25 -9.21 -5.70
N ASP A 115 10.46 -9.74 -5.75
CA ASP A 115 11.19 -9.91 -7.00
C ASP A 115 10.62 -11.09 -7.79
N ALA A 116 10.83 -11.08 -9.10
CA ALA A 116 10.50 -12.21 -9.95
C ALA A 116 11.33 -13.44 -9.54
N PHE A 117 10.77 -14.62 -9.75
CA PHE A 117 11.52 -15.85 -9.55
C PHE A 117 12.48 -16.05 -10.73
N ASP A 118 13.73 -16.36 -10.41
CA ASP A 118 14.68 -16.86 -11.39
C ASP A 118 14.57 -18.39 -11.41
N ASN A 119 13.84 -18.90 -12.40
CA ASN A 119 13.66 -20.34 -12.60
C ASN A 119 14.76 -20.96 -13.47
N THR A 120 15.79 -20.20 -13.86
CA THR A 120 16.83 -20.68 -14.78
C THR A 120 17.83 -21.64 -14.13
N LEU A 121 17.85 -21.72 -12.79
CA LEU A 121 18.93 -22.40 -12.07
C LEU A 121 18.66 -23.86 -11.68
N LEU A 122 17.44 -24.39 -11.75
CA LEU A 122 17.12 -25.83 -11.51
C LEU A 122 15.61 -26.09 -11.73
N GLU A 123 15.25 -27.05 -12.59
CA GLU A 123 13.86 -27.50 -12.85
C GLU A 123 13.10 -27.97 -11.59
N SER A 124 13.82 -28.29 -10.51
CA SER A 124 13.28 -28.72 -9.21
C SER A 124 13.09 -27.59 -8.19
N SER A 125 13.34 -26.33 -8.55
CA SER A 125 13.28 -25.16 -7.64
C SER A 125 11.87 -24.60 -7.42
N ASN A 126 10.86 -25.47 -7.36
CA ASN A 126 9.49 -25.01 -7.14
C ASN A 126 9.32 -24.50 -5.71
N ARG A 127 8.86 -23.26 -5.58
CA ARG A 127 8.60 -22.64 -4.28
C ARG A 127 7.11 -22.52 -4.02
N LEU A 128 6.65 -23.17 -2.96
CA LEU A 128 5.28 -23.05 -2.47
C LEU A 128 5.19 -22.01 -1.35
N PHE A 129 4.24 -21.09 -1.49
CA PHE A 129 3.90 -20.11 -0.44
C PHE A 129 2.42 -20.23 -0.11
N TYR A 130 2.12 -20.39 1.18
CA TYR A 130 0.77 -20.25 1.70
C TYR A 130 0.56 -18.79 2.13
N ARG A 131 -0.60 -18.22 1.78
CA ARG A 131 -0.95 -16.85 2.14
C ARG A 131 -2.32 -16.81 2.77
N GLY A 132 -2.35 -16.55 4.08
CA GLY A 132 -3.56 -16.15 4.81
C GLY A 132 -3.78 -14.65 4.73
N ARG A 133 -5.04 -14.23 4.80
CA ARG A 133 -5.45 -12.85 5.06
C ARG A 133 -6.44 -12.87 6.22
N PHE A 134 -6.18 -12.04 7.21
CA PHE A 134 -7.02 -11.91 8.40
C PHE A 134 -7.71 -10.55 8.37
N HIS A 135 -8.92 -10.48 8.91
CA HIS A 135 -9.67 -9.23 9.00
C HIS A 135 -9.17 -8.34 10.14
N ASP A 136 -8.65 -8.96 11.20
CA ASP A 136 -8.16 -8.27 12.37
C ASP A 136 -6.69 -7.88 12.23
N SER A 137 -6.34 -6.73 12.80
CA SER A 137 -4.96 -6.28 12.93
C SER A 137 -4.21 -7.11 13.96
N LEU A 138 -2.92 -7.31 13.75
CA LEU A 138 -2.02 -7.96 14.71
C LEU A 138 -1.89 -7.16 16.02
N ILE A 139 -2.17 -5.86 15.96
CA ILE A 139 -2.11 -4.97 17.10
C ILE A 139 -3.55 -4.51 17.34
N SER A 140 -4.26 -5.09 18.29
CA SER A 140 -5.58 -4.58 18.68
C SER A 140 -5.38 -3.36 19.57
N GLN A 141 -5.73 -2.16 19.10
CA GLN A 141 -6.09 -1.06 20.00
C GLN A 141 -7.61 -1.02 20.16
N PRO A 142 -8.14 -0.76 21.37
CA PRO A 142 -9.58 -0.68 21.58
C PRO A 142 -10.18 0.41 20.68
N ALA A 143 -11.27 0.06 20.00
CA ALA A 143 -11.88 0.89 18.97
C ALA A 143 -12.37 2.24 19.54
N SER A 144 -11.75 3.33 19.10
CA SER A 144 -12.37 4.65 19.11
C SER A 144 -12.70 5.04 17.66
N GLY A 145 -13.91 5.57 17.45
CA GLY A 145 -14.60 5.63 16.17
C GLY A 145 -13.84 6.23 14.98
N GLN A 146 -14.29 5.87 13.78
CA GLN A 146 -13.82 6.40 12.50
C GLN A 146 -13.77 7.94 12.54
N ARG A 147 -12.56 8.49 12.54
CA ARG A 147 -12.31 9.90 12.22
C ARG A 147 -11.59 9.93 10.88
N ALA A 148 -12.15 10.65 9.92
CA ALA A 148 -11.41 11.05 8.72
C ALA A 148 -10.09 11.69 9.17
N CYS A 149 -8.99 11.37 8.48
CA CYS A 149 -7.66 11.93 8.75
C CYS A 149 -7.70 13.46 8.61
N ALA A 150 -8.05 14.16 9.68
CA ALA A 150 -7.89 15.60 9.84
C ALA A 150 -8.01 15.94 11.33
N ARG A 151 -6.85 16.06 11.99
CA ARG A 151 -6.52 17.11 12.96
C ARG A 151 -5.14 16.80 13.54
N VAL A 152 -4.15 17.56 13.11
CA VAL A 152 -3.02 17.93 13.96
C VAL A 152 -3.27 19.42 14.23
N GLN A 153 -3.49 19.75 15.51
CA GLN A 153 -3.40 21.13 16.00
C GLN A 153 -1.93 21.53 16.07
#